data_AF-A0A530GZ91-F1
#
_entry.id   AF-A0A530GZ91-F1
#
_cell.length_a   1.000
_cell.length_b   1.000
_cell.length_c   1.000
_cell.angle_alpha   90.00
_cell.angle_beta   90.00
_cell.angle_gamma   90.00
#
_symmetry.space_group_name_H-M   'P 1'
#
loop_
_entity.id
_entity.type
_entity.pdbx_description
1 polymer ?
#
loop_
_entity_poly.entity_id
_entity_poly.type
_entity_poly.pdbx_seq_one_letter_code
_entity_poly.pdbx_strand_id
1 'polypeptide(L)'
;QRRGEVVALRKGGRKHVFPLAQFVDGRPVLGISDVLSAIANPRLAWFWLTRPAPELNDRVPIEMLREDMLADVVRAARTVS
;
A
#
# COMPACT_ATOMS: atom_id res chain seq x y z
N GLN A 1 -11.64 1.17 9.21
CA GLN A 1 -10.68 2.03 8.48
C GLN A 1 -11.35 3.40 8.38
N ARG A 2 -10.78 4.47 8.95
CA ARG A 2 -11.51 5.77 9.05
C ARG A 2 -11.03 6.84 8.07
N ARG A 3 -9.87 6.67 7.41
CA ARG A 3 -9.31 7.67 6.47
C ARG A 3 -8.59 7.13 5.23
N GLY A 4 -8.53 5.82 5.03
CA GLY A 4 -7.81 5.24 3.88
C GLY A 4 -6.29 5.42 3.91
N GLU A 5 -5.71 5.87 5.03
CA GLU A 5 -4.26 6.13 5.12
C GLU A 5 -3.42 4.87 5.32
N VAL A 6 -4.04 3.78 5.79
CA VAL A 6 -3.39 2.48 6.02
C VAL A 6 -4.38 1.34 5.82
N VAL A 7 -3.88 0.18 5.40
CA VAL A 7 -4.60 -1.08 5.32
C VAL A 7 -4.62 -1.77 6.69
N ALA A 8 -5.81 -2.12 7.14
CA ALA A 8 -6.02 -3.00 8.29
C ALA A 8 -6.26 -4.43 7.80
N LEU A 9 -5.47 -5.38 8.29
CA LEU A 9 -5.69 -6.80 8.02
C LEU A 9 -6.45 -7.45 9.17
N ARG A 10 -7.39 -8.34 8.86
CA ARG A 10 -8.08 -9.14 9.88
C ARG A 10 -7.10 -10.17 10.47
N LYS A 11 -7.03 -10.23 11.80
CA LYS A 11 -6.37 -11.28 12.58
C LYS A 11 -7.44 -12.02 13.38
N GLY A 12 -7.98 -13.09 12.82
CA GLY A 12 -9.16 -13.79 13.36
C GLY A 12 -10.47 -13.02 13.15
N GLY A 13 -11.53 -13.40 13.87
CA GLY A 13 -12.89 -12.93 13.60
C GLY A 13 -13.22 -11.48 14.02
N ARG A 14 -12.52 -10.93 15.03
CA ARG A 14 -12.83 -9.60 15.59
C ARG A 14 -11.65 -8.63 15.66
N LYS A 15 -10.41 -9.11 15.56
CA LYS A 15 -9.21 -8.27 15.73
C LYS A 15 -8.67 -7.84 14.37
N HIS A 16 -8.13 -6.62 14.33
CA HIS A 16 -7.38 -6.11 13.19
C HIS A 16 -5.93 -5.84 13.61
N VAL A 17 -5.03 -5.95 12.65
CA VAL A 17 -3.63 -5.55 12.77
C VAL A 17 -3.28 -4.59 11.64
N PHE A 18 -2.35 -3.69 11.92
CA PHE A 18 -1.77 -2.80 10.94
C PHE A 18 -0.34 -3.26 10.69
N PRO A 19 -0.02 -3.75 9.47
CA PRO A 19 1.36 -4.08 9.12
C PRO A 19 2.30 -2.88 9.30
N LEU A 20 3.42 -3.11 9.99
CA LEU A 20 4.42 -2.07 10.28
C LEU A 20 5.09 -1.49 9.04
N ALA A 21 5.14 -2.27 7.94
CA ALA A 21 5.70 -1.79 6.68
C ALA A 21 4.93 -0.59 6.08
N GLN A 22 3.74 -0.25 6.59
CA GLN A 22 3.01 0.96 6.23
C GLN A 22 3.47 2.21 6.97
N PHE A 23 4.44 2.11 7.88
CA PHE A 23 4.85 3.22 8.74
C PHE A 23 6.36 3.50 8.68
N VAL A 24 6.72 4.79 8.69
CA VAL A 24 8.08 5.31 8.93
C VAL A 24 7.98 6.25 10.13
N ASP A 25 8.80 6.03 11.16
CA ASP A 25 8.79 6.81 12.41
C ASP A 25 7.40 6.97 13.05
N GLY A 26 6.58 5.91 12.97
CA GLY A 26 5.22 5.86 13.49
C GLY A 26 4.16 6.59 12.64
N ARG A 27 4.54 7.15 11.48
CA ARG A 27 3.63 7.84 10.55
C ARG A 27 3.34 6.97 9.33
N PRO A 28 2.12 6.99 8.78
CA PRO A 28 1.82 6.33 7.52
C PRO A 28 2.77 6.78 6.41
N VAL A 29 3.24 5.84 5.59
CA VAL A 29 4.01 6.13 4.38
C VAL A 29 3.12 6.92 3.42
N LEU A 30 3.67 8.01 2.87
CA LEU A 30 2.97 8.85 1.90
C LEU A 30 2.62 8.05 0.63
N GLY A 31 1.50 8.39 -0.01
CA GLY A 31 1.03 7.71 -1.23
C GLY A 31 0.18 6.44 -0.99
N ILE A 32 0.12 5.90 0.23
CA ILE A 32 -0.76 4.73 0.52
C ILE A 32 -2.22 5.06 0.21
N SER A 33 -2.70 6.24 0.61
CA SER A 33 -4.09 6.67 0.34
C SER A 33 -4.41 6.72 -1.15
N ASP A 34 -3.45 7.15 -1.98
CA ASP A 34 -3.61 7.22 -3.43
C ASP A 34 -3.68 5.81 -4.03
N VAL A 35 -2.83 4.89 -3.55
CA VAL A 35 -2.89 3.47 -3.95
C VAL A 35 -4.21 2.83 -3.55
N LEU A 36 -4.72 3.10 -2.33
CA LEU A 36 -6.03 2.59 -1.90
C LEU A 36 -7.20 3.23 -2.64
N SER A 37 -7.00 4.40 -3.24
CA SER A 37 -7.99 5.03 -4.13
C SER A 37 -7.97 4.43 -5.54
N ALA A 38 -6.79 3.98 -6.01
CA ALA A 38 -6.63 3.31 -7.29
C ALA A 38 -7.06 1.82 -7.23
N ILE A 39 -6.73 1.11 -6.16
CA ILE A 39 -7.04 -0.31 -5.96
C ILE A 39 -8.08 -0.44 -4.86
N ALA A 40 -9.37 -0.48 -5.27
CA ALA A 40 -10.51 -0.39 -4.35
C ALA A 40 -10.56 -1.51 -3.28
N ASN A 41 -9.99 -2.69 -3.54
CA ASN A 41 -9.92 -3.76 -2.57
C ASN A 41 -8.66 -3.62 -1.68
N PRO A 42 -8.80 -3.32 -0.36
CA PRO A 42 -7.63 -3.06 0.49
C PRO A 42 -6.71 -4.26 0.67
N ARG A 43 -7.25 -5.48 0.60
CA ARG A 43 -6.43 -6.71 0.69
C ARG A 43 -5.61 -6.90 -0.59
N LEU A 44 -6.19 -6.62 -1.76
CA LEU A 44 -5.47 -6.66 -3.03
C LEU A 44 -4.42 -5.57 -3.08
N ALA A 45 -4.76 -4.34 -2.68
CA ALA A 45 -3.81 -3.23 -2.61
C ALA A 45 -2.62 -3.57 -1.70
N TRP A 46 -2.88 -4.16 -0.53
CA TRP A 46 -1.81 -4.63 0.36
C TRP A 46 -0.95 -5.73 -0.25
N PHE A 47 -1.58 -6.70 -0.91
CA PHE A 47 -0.87 -7.77 -1.59
C PHE A 47 0.08 -7.22 -2.66
N TRP A 48 -0.39 -6.24 -3.43
CA TRP A 48 0.41 -5.56 -4.45
C TRP A 48 1.54 -4.74 -3.83
N LEU A 49 1.26 -3.91 -2.82
CA LEU A 49 2.24 -3.06 -2.12
C LEU A 49 3.46 -3.83 -1.60
N THR A 50 3.28 -5.11 -1.23
CA THR A 50 4.30 -5.92 -0.54
C THR A 50 5.02 -6.93 -1.41
N ARG A 51 4.80 -6.91 -2.73
CA ARG A 51 5.41 -7.86 -3.67
C ARG A 51 6.06 -7.13 -4.84
N PRO A 52 7.05 -7.76 -5.50
CA PRO A 52 7.54 -7.31 -6.80
C PRO A 52 6.38 -7.04 -7.77
N ALA A 53 6.37 -5.85 -8.36
CA ALA A 53 5.38 -5.42 -9.34
C ALA A 53 6.04 -5.31 -10.73
N PRO A 54 5.62 -6.10 -11.74
CA PRO A 54 6.20 -6.07 -13.09
C PRO A 54 6.23 -4.67 -13.72
N GLU A 55 5.17 -3.89 -13.52
CA GLU A 55 5.02 -2.51 -13.98
C GLU A 55 5.94 -1.50 -13.28
N LEU A 56 6.65 -1.93 -12.22
CA LEU A 56 7.68 -1.18 -11.50
C LEU A 56 9.06 -1.83 -11.65
N ASN A 57 9.31 -2.58 -12.73
CA ASN A 57 10.55 -3.31 -12.96
C ASN A 57 10.88 -4.28 -11.80
N ASP A 58 9.88 -5.04 -11.35
CA ASP A 58 9.96 -6.00 -10.25
C ASP A 58 10.37 -5.42 -8.89
N ARG A 59 10.29 -4.09 -8.74
CA ARG A 59 10.47 -3.43 -7.44
C ARG A 59 9.24 -3.60 -6.56
N VAL A 60 9.44 -3.53 -5.25
CA VAL A 60 8.35 -3.61 -4.26
C VAL A 60 7.76 -2.21 -4.03
N PRO A 61 6.46 -1.98 -4.30
CA PRO A 61 5.90 -0.64 -4.25
C PRO A 61 6.00 0.06 -2.89
N ILE A 62 5.86 -0.67 -1.76
CA ILE A 62 5.95 -0.05 -0.43
C ILE A 62 7.37 0.41 -0.08
N GLU A 63 8.39 -0.21 -0.66
CA GLU A 63 9.78 0.23 -0.53
C GLU A 63 10.00 1.49 -1.37
N MET A 64 9.49 1.51 -2.60
CA MET A 64 9.52 2.70 -3.46
C MET A 64 8.84 3.91 -2.83
N LEU A 65 7.69 3.73 -2.16
CA LEU A 65 7.04 4.83 -1.44
C LEU A 65 7.88 5.37 -0.27
N ARG A 66 8.67 4.51 0.40
CA ARG A 66 9.60 4.94 1.46
C ARG A 66 10.79 5.72 0.91
N GLU A 67 11.14 5.49 -0.35
CA GLU A 67 12.16 6.23 -1.10
C GLU A 67 11.60 7.47 -1.82
N ASP A 68 10.40 7.91 -1.45
CA ASP A 68 9.74 9.10 -2.01
C ASP A 68 9.37 8.99 -3.51
N MET A 69 9.31 7.76 -4.06
CA MET A 69 8.95 7.50 -5.46
C MET A 69 7.43 7.40 -5.67
N LEU A 70 6.69 8.38 -5.13
CA LEU A 70 5.22 8.36 -5.07
C LEU A 70 4.58 8.32 -6.47
N ALA A 71 5.06 9.17 -7.38
CA ALA A 71 4.46 9.34 -8.70
C ALA A 71 4.47 8.04 -9.52
N ASP A 72 5.57 7.30 -9.48
CA ASP A 72 5.70 6.02 -10.18
C ASP A 72 4.77 4.96 -9.61
N VAL A 73 4.73 4.85 -8.28
CA VAL A 73 3.86 3.89 -7.60
C VAL A 73 2.39 4.19 -7.86
N VAL A 74 1.95 5.45 -7.77
CA VAL A 74 0.55 5.83 -8.00
C VAL A 74 0.14 5.63 -9.46
N ARG A 75 1.05 5.93 -10.40
CA ARG A 75 0.81 5.67 -11.83
C ARG A 75 0.66 4.17 -12.10
N ALA A 76 1.54 3.34 -11.55
CA ALA A 76 1.46 1.89 -11.66
C ALA A 76 0.20 1.29 -11.02
N ALA A 77 -0.19 1.77 -9.83
CA ALA A 77 -1.39 1.27 -9.15
C ALA A 77 -2.67 1.41 -9.99
N ARG A 78 -2.75 2.44 -10.85
CA ARG A 78 -3.89 2.66 -11.76
C ARG A 78 -3.94 1.68 -12.94
N THR A 79 -2.87 0.92 -13.21
CA THR A 79 -2.85 -0.09 -14.28
C THR A 79 -3.20 -1.49 -13.78
N VAL A 80 -3.30 -1.67 -12.45
CA VAL A 80 -3.60 -2.95 -11.79
C VAL A 80 -5.10 -3.14 -11.56
N SER A 81 -5.87 -2.05 -11.58
CA SER A 81 -7.31 -2.00 -11.25
C SER A 81 -8.22 -2.57 -12.33
#